data_AF-A0A5C6B9Y4-F1
#
_entry.id   AF-A0A5C6B9Y4-F1
#
_cell.length_a   1.000
_cell.length_b   1.000
_cell.length_c   1.000
_cell.angle_alpha   90.00
_cell.angle_beta   90.00
_cell.angle_gamma   90.00
#
_symmetry.space_group_name_H-M   'P 1'
#
loop_
_entity.id
_entity.type
_entity.pdbx_description
1 polymer ?
#
loop_
_entity_poly.entity_id
_entity_poly.type
_entity_poly.pdbx_seq_one_letter_code
_entity_poly.pdbx_strand_id
1 'polypeptide(L)'
;MIGNTRSASSISEVVDFARSPVRKEFWRIPLSGAFVKGASFLSWFAITSIAFIITQNAVATAEHKIPEGLFIEGYADQLSYTAGDEIAFHLSGVGSVTMQIDRIGATRERVFEKGSIAVSAQPIPDRASSHGCNWPETFRLPVPADWKSGYYEATLTTQDNGGAYVGKNRRTAVGSLFFVVRAAQPGSTSPILIQLATNTYNAYTNWGGHSLYSFHDRDGVQGHRVSFDRPIASQFGKWELPFIQWAEKSGYVLEYAVNSDLEFRPELLTKYRLVLSVGHDEYWSSPMRNHLEKYIADGGNVAFFSGNTCCWQVRSEDAGRSLTCFKQWYNIDPEFRTTDHQTLSTLWGHHLIGRPENQLTGVGFLWGGYHRSHGQFMEGSGAYEVHRPEHWVFAKTDVQRGEGIGGQDTVVGYECDGCEMQWRDGLPFPTGNDGTPASFTILGTCPARWHPGDCYWYEEFPKDRVGAAVMGVYTQGGTVFTAGSTDWSHGLRGNSPVIEQITRNLLDRLSAKRE
;
A
#
# COMPACT_ATOMS: atom_id res chain seq x y z
N MET A 1 30.07 -74.31 -5.96
CA MET A 1 29.23 -74.22 -7.16
C MET A 1 28.50 -72.89 -7.09
N ILE A 2 29.23 -71.81 -7.42
CA ILE A 2 29.09 -70.98 -8.64
C ILE A 2 27.82 -70.13 -8.52
N GLY A 3 27.83 -68.81 -8.26
CA GLY A 3 28.85 -67.74 -8.21
C GLY A 3 28.06 -66.41 -8.39
N ASN A 4 28.48 -65.21 -8.01
CA ASN A 4 29.71 -64.69 -7.40
C ASN A 4 29.39 -63.27 -6.85
N THR A 5 29.93 -62.94 -5.67
CA THR A 5 30.45 -61.62 -5.18
C THR A 5 29.61 -60.32 -5.30
N ARG A 6 29.22 -59.68 -4.16
CA ARG A 6 29.94 -58.63 -3.36
C ARG A 6 30.20 -57.33 -4.16
N SER A 7 30.18 -56.09 -3.65
CA SER A 7 29.81 -55.42 -2.39
C SER A 7 30.09 -53.91 -2.56
N ALA A 8 29.27 -53.05 -1.94
CA ALA A 8 29.60 -51.78 -1.26
C ALA A 8 30.27 -50.55 -1.96
N SER A 9 29.68 -49.40 -1.59
CA SER A 9 30.25 -48.08 -1.23
C SER A 9 30.55 -46.98 -2.28
N SER A 10 29.70 -45.93 -2.20
CA SER A 10 30.01 -44.50 -1.94
C SER A 10 30.49 -43.55 -3.07
N ILE A 11 30.05 -42.28 -2.92
CA ILE A 11 30.71 -41.00 -3.26
C ILE A 11 30.26 -40.23 -4.53
N SER A 12 30.14 -38.92 -4.28
CA SER A 12 29.77 -37.68 -4.97
C SER A 12 30.26 -37.34 -6.41
N GLU A 13 29.47 -36.43 -7.02
CA GLU A 13 29.85 -35.24 -7.84
C GLU A 13 30.28 -35.33 -9.33
N VAL A 14 30.13 -34.15 -9.99
CA VAL A 14 30.59 -33.66 -11.31
C VAL A 14 29.53 -33.77 -12.45
N VAL A 15 28.79 -32.74 -12.88
CA VAL A 15 29.08 -31.39 -13.48
C VAL A 15 29.50 -31.45 -14.97
N ASP A 16 28.88 -30.55 -15.76
CA ASP A 16 29.14 -30.10 -17.14
C ASP A 16 28.65 -30.93 -18.33
N PHE A 17 27.74 -30.37 -19.16
CA PHE A 17 28.14 -29.66 -20.39
C PHE A 17 26.92 -29.08 -21.15
N ALA A 18 26.93 -27.76 -21.35
CA ALA A 18 26.07 -27.06 -22.31
C ALA A 18 26.61 -27.21 -23.75
N ARG A 19 25.71 -27.20 -24.76
CA ARG A 19 25.81 -26.55 -26.11
C ARG A 19 25.08 -27.36 -27.23
N SER A 20 23.89 -26.87 -27.64
CA SER A 20 23.44 -26.48 -29.02
C SER A 20 23.66 -27.42 -30.25
N PRO A 21 22.92 -27.29 -31.38
CA PRO A 21 21.48 -27.01 -31.67
C PRO A 21 20.91 -28.01 -32.72
N VAL A 22 19.66 -27.83 -33.24
CA VAL A 22 19.26 -27.92 -34.68
C VAL A 22 17.78 -28.33 -34.93
N ARG A 23 17.08 -27.39 -35.61
CA ARG A 23 16.03 -27.44 -36.67
C ARG A 23 14.54 -27.74 -36.41
N LYS A 24 13.80 -26.82 -37.05
CA LYS A 24 12.37 -26.75 -37.39
C LYS A 24 11.99 -27.77 -38.47
N GLU A 25 10.75 -28.27 -38.44
CA GLU A 25 10.02 -28.62 -39.66
C GLU A 25 8.50 -28.47 -39.48
N PHE A 26 7.88 -27.84 -40.49
CA PHE A 26 6.46 -27.50 -40.63
C PHE A 26 5.73 -28.63 -41.36
N TRP A 27 4.49 -28.93 -40.95
CA TRP A 27 3.56 -29.73 -41.76
C TRP A 27 2.55 -28.85 -42.52
N ARG A 28 2.48 -29.06 -43.84
CA ARG A 28 1.49 -28.54 -44.78
C ARG A 28 0.25 -29.46 -44.81
N ILE A 29 -0.94 -28.90 -44.97
CA ILE A 29 -2.18 -29.62 -45.33
C ILE A 29 -2.80 -28.92 -46.56
N PRO A 30 -3.36 -29.65 -47.55
CA PRO A 30 -3.77 -29.10 -48.84
C PRO A 30 -5.22 -28.59 -48.87
N LEU A 31 -5.47 -27.64 -49.78
CA LEU A 31 -6.78 -27.09 -50.13
C LEU A 31 -7.39 -27.85 -51.31
N SER A 32 -8.66 -28.24 -51.19
CA SER A 32 -9.59 -28.35 -52.33
C SER A 32 -10.97 -27.83 -51.90
N GLY A 33 -11.59 -27.05 -52.78
CA GLY A 33 -12.68 -26.13 -52.43
C GLY A 33 -14.09 -26.58 -52.81
N ALA A 34 -15.06 -25.82 -52.28
CA ALA A 34 -16.37 -25.54 -52.86
C ALA A 34 -16.95 -24.29 -52.16
N PHE A 35 -17.48 -23.37 -52.95
CA PHE A 35 -17.98 -22.04 -52.55
C PHE A 35 -19.52 -22.01 -52.52
N VAL A 36 -20.06 -21.03 -51.79
CA VAL A 36 -21.45 -20.50 -51.81
C VAL A 36 -22.47 -21.29 -50.93
N LYS A 37 -23.25 -20.77 -49.97
CA LYS A 37 -23.85 -19.44 -49.66
C LYS A 37 -24.33 -19.41 -48.19
N GLY A 38 -24.27 -18.26 -47.50
CA GLY A 38 -25.28 -17.90 -46.48
C GLY A 38 -24.80 -17.32 -45.15
N ALA A 39 -24.96 -15.99 -45.02
CA ALA A 39 -25.24 -15.22 -43.80
C ALA A 39 -24.22 -15.16 -42.64
N SER A 40 -23.48 -14.04 -42.64
CA SER A 40 -23.04 -13.21 -41.49
C SER A 40 -22.84 -13.84 -40.11
N PHE A 41 -21.58 -14.10 -39.77
CA PHE A 41 -21.05 -13.98 -38.40
C PHE A 41 -19.58 -13.54 -38.51
N LEU A 42 -19.30 -12.28 -38.17
CA LEU A 42 -17.94 -11.74 -38.14
C LEU A 42 -17.88 -10.68 -37.05
N SER A 43 -17.55 -11.13 -35.84
CA SER A 43 -16.91 -10.32 -34.81
C SER A 43 -16.54 -11.22 -33.64
N TRP A 44 -15.31 -11.72 -33.63
CA TRP A 44 -14.51 -11.91 -32.41
C TRP A 44 -13.10 -12.31 -32.81
N PHE A 45 -12.18 -11.34 -32.71
CA PHE A 45 -10.79 -11.49 -32.27
C PHE A 45 -10.10 -10.14 -32.50
N ALA A 46 -10.23 -9.24 -31.51
CA ALA A 46 -9.35 -8.09 -31.37
C ALA A 46 -9.46 -7.54 -29.93
N ILE A 47 -8.42 -7.79 -29.15
CA ILE A 47 -7.74 -6.82 -28.28
C ILE A 47 -8.68 -5.90 -27.48
N THR A 48 -8.90 -6.23 -26.20
CA THR A 48 -9.31 -5.23 -25.19
C THR A 48 -8.11 -4.91 -24.31
N SER A 49 -7.30 -3.96 -24.79
CA SER A 49 -6.52 -3.08 -23.93
C SER A 49 -7.52 -2.20 -23.17
N ILE A 50 -7.55 -2.31 -21.85
CA ILE A 50 -8.35 -1.42 -21.01
C ILE A 50 -7.65 -0.07 -20.97
N ALA A 51 -8.32 0.93 -21.53
CA ALA A 51 -7.96 2.33 -21.41
C ALA A 51 -8.15 2.77 -19.96
N PHE A 52 -7.03 3.01 -19.27
CA PHE A 52 -7.01 3.81 -18.05
C PHE A 52 -7.33 5.26 -18.42
N ILE A 53 -8.32 5.85 -17.77
CA ILE A 53 -8.46 7.31 -17.74
C ILE A 53 -7.26 7.83 -16.94
N ILE A 54 -6.26 8.33 -17.66
CA ILE A 54 -5.10 9.03 -17.09
C ILE A 54 -5.60 10.38 -16.61
N THR A 55 -5.93 10.49 -15.32
CA THR A 55 -5.66 11.74 -14.61
C THR A 55 -4.14 11.88 -14.54
N GLN A 56 -3.58 12.99 -15.03
CA GLN A 56 -2.14 13.27 -15.06
C GLN A 56 -1.54 13.28 -13.64
N ASN A 57 -1.25 12.10 -13.10
CA ASN A 57 -0.29 11.89 -12.04
C ASN A 57 0.91 11.21 -12.71
N ALA A 58 2.11 11.74 -12.49
CA ALA A 58 3.33 11.24 -13.09
C ALA A 58 3.47 9.73 -12.82
N VAL A 59 3.31 8.92 -13.87
CA VAL A 59 3.60 7.49 -13.83
C VAL A 59 5.11 7.37 -13.93
N ALA A 60 5.76 6.86 -12.88
CA ALA A 60 7.18 6.54 -12.94
C ALA A 60 7.40 5.49 -14.04
N THR A 61 8.22 5.84 -15.03
CA THR A 61 8.63 4.91 -16.08
C THR A 61 9.83 4.11 -15.60
N ALA A 62 9.89 2.83 -15.99
CA ALA A 62 10.93 1.89 -15.54
C ALA A 62 12.26 2.04 -16.31
N GLU A 63 12.54 3.21 -16.92
CA GLU A 63 13.71 3.39 -17.77
C GLU A 63 14.95 3.86 -16.97
N HIS A 64 16.08 3.17 -17.17
CA HIS A 64 17.40 3.56 -16.64
C HIS A 64 18.06 4.62 -17.52
N LYS A 65 17.29 5.62 -17.95
CA LYS A 65 17.80 6.68 -18.80
C LYS A 65 17.36 8.01 -18.21
N ILE A 66 18.32 8.93 -18.18
CA ILE A 66 18.00 10.34 -17.93
C ILE A 66 16.98 10.75 -19.01
N PRO A 67 15.82 11.31 -18.63
CA PRO A 67 14.80 11.69 -19.59
C PRO A 67 15.35 12.61 -20.68
N GLU A 68 14.94 12.38 -21.93
CA GLU A 68 15.27 13.29 -23.03
C GLU A 68 14.47 14.60 -22.87
N GLY A 69 15.17 15.74 -22.80
CA GLY A 69 14.56 17.07 -22.71
C GLY A 69 14.49 17.63 -21.29
N LEU A 70 13.52 18.53 -21.05
CA LEU A 70 13.30 19.11 -19.72
C LEU A 70 12.70 18.06 -18.78
N PHE A 71 13.34 17.85 -17.63
CA PHE A 71 12.83 17.03 -16.54
C PHE A 71 13.29 17.59 -15.20
N ILE A 72 12.59 17.20 -14.14
CA ILE A 72 12.99 17.44 -12.77
C ILE A 72 12.39 16.35 -11.89
N GLU A 73 13.25 15.67 -11.15
CA GLU A 73 12.91 14.59 -10.23
C GLU A 73 13.74 14.73 -8.96
N GLY A 74 13.28 14.15 -7.86
CA GLY A 74 14.05 14.19 -6.63
C GLY A 74 13.42 13.41 -5.48
N TYR A 75 14.18 13.34 -4.40
CA TYR A 75 13.77 12.74 -3.13
C TYR A 75 14.42 13.51 -1.97
N ALA A 76 13.93 13.26 -0.77
CA ALA A 76 14.48 13.80 0.46
C ALA A 76 15.27 12.72 1.23
N ASP A 77 16.26 13.14 2.01
CA ASP A 77 17.12 12.25 2.81
C ASP A 77 16.37 11.46 3.89
N GLN A 78 15.18 11.92 4.26
CA GLN A 78 14.25 11.26 5.18
C GLN A 78 12.81 11.44 4.69
N LEU A 79 11.89 10.65 5.23
CA LEU A 79 10.45 10.82 4.97
C LEU A 79 9.73 11.57 6.10
N SER A 80 10.34 11.66 7.28
CA SER A 80 9.68 12.14 8.50
C SER A 80 10.61 12.99 9.34
N TYR A 81 10.21 14.25 9.50
CA TYR A 81 10.94 15.31 10.16
C TYR A 81 10.15 15.87 11.33
N THR A 82 10.79 16.64 12.19
CA THR A 82 10.18 17.51 13.17
C THR A 82 10.76 18.91 13.10
N ALA A 83 10.18 19.87 13.81
CA ALA A 83 10.69 21.24 13.86
C ALA A 83 12.17 21.27 14.30
N GLY A 84 13.00 21.99 13.56
CA GLY A 84 14.44 22.06 13.78
C GLY A 84 15.27 20.96 13.11
N ASP A 85 14.64 19.93 12.54
CA ASP A 85 15.34 19.03 11.61
C ASP A 85 15.68 19.78 10.31
N GLU A 86 16.60 19.21 9.52
CA GLU A 86 17.01 19.74 8.23
C GLU A 86 16.63 18.77 7.11
N ILE A 87 15.89 19.25 6.11
CA ILE A 87 15.54 18.45 4.93
C ILE A 87 16.67 18.62 3.91
N ALA A 88 17.33 17.53 3.54
CA ALA A 88 18.27 17.51 2.41
C ALA A 88 17.54 17.01 1.15
N PHE A 89 17.47 17.85 0.12
CA PHE A 89 16.86 17.51 -1.15
C PHE A 89 17.91 17.05 -2.16
N HIS A 90 17.68 15.90 -2.76
CA HIS A 90 18.52 15.29 -3.79
C HIS A 90 17.79 15.37 -5.12
N LEU A 91 18.23 16.26 -6.02
CA LEU A 91 17.51 16.58 -7.25
C LEU A 91 18.32 16.20 -8.49
N SER A 92 17.62 15.75 -9.52
CA SER A 92 18.15 15.55 -10.87
C SER A 92 17.24 16.26 -11.86
N GLY A 93 17.82 17.12 -12.68
CA GLY A 93 17.06 17.90 -13.65
C GLY A 93 17.96 18.80 -14.47
N VAL A 94 17.36 19.75 -15.19
CA VAL A 94 18.11 20.65 -16.08
C VAL A 94 17.96 22.10 -15.65
N GLY A 95 19.09 22.81 -15.59
CA GLY A 95 19.15 24.25 -15.44
C GLY A 95 18.83 24.72 -14.03
N SER A 96 17.70 25.41 -13.88
CA SER A 96 17.31 25.98 -12.59
C SER A 96 15.85 25.70 -12.28
N VAL A 97 15.59 25.40 -11.02
CA VAL A 97 14.29 24.96 -10.52
C VAL A 97 13.72 25.95 -9.53
N THR A 98 12.42 26.14 -9.58
CA THR A 98 11.63 26.73 -8.50
C THR A 98 11.01 25.61 -7.69
N MET A 99 11.24 25.61 -6.38
CA MET A 99 10.62 24.72 -5.41
C MET A 99 9.52 25.47 -4.66
N GLN A 100 8.32 24.90 -4.66
CA GLN A 100 7.19 25.31 -3.85
C GLN A 100 6.88 24.17 -2.88
N ILE A 101 6.70 24.47 -1.59
CA ILE A 101 6.30 23.47 -0.60
C ILE A 101 4.95 23.88 -0.03
N ASP A 102 3.99 22.96 -0.11
CA ASP A 102 2.65 23.14 0.45
C ASP A 102 2.36 22.06 1.50
N ARG A 103 1.74 22.45 2.63
CA ARG A 103 1.05 21.51 3.51
C ARG A 103 -0.27 21.12 2.85
N ILE A 104 -0.51 19.82 2.70
CA ILE A 104 -1.71 19.30 2.05
C ILE A 104 -2.68 18.75 3.11
N GLY A 105 -3.88 19.36 3.18
CA GLY A 105 -4.99 18.91 4.03
C GLY A 105 -6.34 19.27 3.40
N ALA A 106 -7.28 19.78 4.21
CA ALA A 106 -8.54 20.38 3.74
C ALA A 106 -8.31 21.50 2.72
N THR A 107 -7.23 22.25 2.92
CA THR A 107 -6.71 23.24 1.96
C THR A 107 -5.26 22.92 1.63
N ARG A 108 -4.80 23.45 0.50
CA ARG A 108 -3.39 23.48 0.13
C ARG A 108 -2.80 24.80 0.63
N GLU A 109 -1.92 24.73 1.62
CA GLU A 109 -1.31 25.92 2.24
C GLU A 109 0.15 26.01 1.81
N ARG A 110 0.50 27.04 1.03
CA ARG A 110 1.88 27.33 0.68
C ARG A 110 2.64 27.76 1.93
N VAL A 111 3.68 27.01 2.29
CA VAL A 111 4.52 27.32 3.46
C VAL A 111 5.92 27.80 3.09
N PHE A 112 6.37 27.52 1.86
CA PHE A 112 7.70 27.91 1.41
C PHE A 112 7.78 27.99 -0.12
N GLU A 113 8.59 28.92 -0.62
CA GLU A 113 8.92 29.04 -2.02
C GLU A 113 10.38 29.47 -2.19
N LYS A 114 11.11 28.79 -3.08
CA LYS A 114 12.48 29.12 -3.44
C LYS A 114 12.66 28.98 -4.94
N GLY A 115 12.88 30.11 -5.61
CA GLY A 115 13.33 30.14 -7.00
C GLY A 115 14.83 29.92 -7.13
N SER A 116 15.23 29.66 -8.37
CA SER A 116 16.63 29.67 -8.81
C SER A 116 17.56 28.64 -8.13
N ILE A 117 17.04 27.46 -7.77
CA ILE A 117 17.87 26.34 -7.29
C ILE A 117 18.61 25.77 -8.50
N ALA A 118 19.95 25.77 -8.46
CA ALA A 118 20.75 25.17 -9.53
C ALA A 118 20.64 23.65 -9.47
N VAL A 119 20.34 23.02 -10.60
CA VAL A 119 20.24 21.55 -10.72
C VAL A 119 21.00 21.07 -11.95
N SER A 120 21.55 19.87 -11.85
CA SER A 120 22.17 19.17 -12.98
C SER A 120 21.62 17.76 -13.07
N ALA A 121 21.65 17.19 -14.27
CA ALA A 121 21.26 15.82 -14.48
C ALA A 121 22.23 14.90 -13.73
N GLN A 122 21.69 14.03 -12.90
CA GLN A 122 22.43 13.04 -12.12
C GLN A 122 22.31 11.65 -12.78
N PRO A 123 23.35 10.81 -12.68
CA PRO A 123 23.28 9.44 -13.19
C PRO A 123 22.23 8.62 -12.44
N ILE A 124 21.58 7.68 -13.12
CA ILE A 124 20.68 6.69 -12.50
C ILE A 124 21.45 5.36 -12.44
N PRO A 125 21.93 4.93 -11.25
CA PRO A 125 22.65 3.66 -11.12
C PRO A 125 21.80 2.45 -11.51
N ASP A 126 22.45 1.37 -11.97
CA ASP A 126 21.77 0.11 -12.35
C ASP A 126 20.93 -0.53 -11.23
N ARG A 127 21.25 -0.21 -9.97
CA ARG A 127 20.54 -0.71 -8.79
C ARG A 127 19.80 0.39 -8.04
N ALA A 128 19.46 1.51 -8.68
CA ALA A 128 18.83 2.66 -8.02
C ALA A 128 17.54 2.30 -7.28
N SER A 129 16.71 1.43 -7.86
CA SER A 129 15.49 0.93 -7.20
C SER A 129 15.75 0.25 -5.86
N SER A 130 16.86 -0.48 -5.72
CA SER A 130 17.16 -1.28 -4.53
C SER A 130 18.17 -0.62 -3.59
N HIS A 131 19.15 0.13 -4.08
CA HIS A 131 20.27 0.70 -3.31
C HIS A 131 20.30 2.24 -3.32
N GLY A 132 19.26 2.86 -3.90
CA GLY A 132 19.16 4.31 -3.99
C GLY A 132 19.99 4.93 -5.11
N CYS A 133 19.68 6.18 -5.40
CA CYS A 133 20.34 6.97 -6.44
C CYS A 133 21.74 7.43 -6.04
N ASN A 134 21.98 7.64 -4.75
CA ASN A 134 23.17 8.30 -4.21
C ASN A 134 23.46 9.66 -4.88
N TRP A 135 22.41 10.40 -5.23
CA TRP A 135 22.57 11.74 -5.77
C TRP A 135 23.14 12.67 -4.70
N PRO A 136 24.01 13.63 -5.05
CA PRO A 136 24.49 14.62 -4.09
C PRO A 136 23.33 15.49 -3.59
N GLU A 137 23.47 16.01 -2.38
CA GLU A 137 22.58 17.05 -1.87
C GLU A 137 22.63 18.26 -2.81
N THR A 138 21.44 18.75 -3.18
CA THR A 138 21.27 19.91 -4.05
C THR A 138 20.88 21.15 -3.26
N PHE A 139 20.00 20.97 -2.28
CA PHE A 139 19.45 22.06 -1.47
C PHE A 139 19.09 21.53 -0.09
N ARG A 140 19.22 22.39 0.93
CA ARG A 140 18.89 22.08 2.31
C ARG A 140 17.97 23.14 2.91
N LEU A 141 17.01 22.68 3.69
CA LEU A 141 16.00 23.53 4.32
C LEU A 141 15.80 23.15 5.79
N PRO A 142 16.06 24.06 6.75
CA PRO A 142 15.59 23.89 8.13
C PRO A 142 14.07 23.81 8.14
N VAL A 143 13.51 22.84 8.88
CA VAL A 143 12.06 22.77 9.16
C VAL A 143 11.71 23.87 10.18
N PRO A 144 10.97 24.92 9.78
CA PRO A 144 10.59 26.01 10.67
C PRO A 144 9.72 25.55 11.84
N ALA A 145 9.81 26.26 12.98
CA ALA A 145 9.08 25.91 14.20
C ALA A 145 7.56 26.08 14.10
N ASP A 146 7.07 26.86 13.14
CA ASP A 146 5.66 27.12 12.88
C ASP A 146 5.03 26.15 11.87
N TRP A 147 5.83 25.26 11.26
CA TRP A 147 5.29 24.21 10.40
C TRP A 147 4.50 23.20 11.24
N LYS A 148 3.21 23.11 10.92
CA LYS A 148 2.27 22.21 11.60
C LYS A 148 2.55 20.76 11.23
N SER A 149 2.14 19.83 12.07
CA SER A 149 2.16 18.42 11.67
C SER A 149 1.30 18.20 10.41
N GLY A 150 1.79 17.42 9.46
CA GLY A 150 1.13 17.24 8.17
C GLY A 150 1.96 16.51 7.13
N TYR A 151 1.28 16.18 6.03
CA TYR A 151 1.88 15.81 4.76
C TYR A 151 2.28 17.08 3.99
N TYR A 152 3.50 17.12 3.49
CA TYR A 152 4.04 18.22 2.71
C TYR A 152 4.44 17.73 1.33
N GLU A 153 4.02 18.46 0.30
CA GLU A 153 4.42 18.22 -1.08
C GLU A 153 5.34 19.35 -1.53
N ALA A 154 6.53 18.98 -2.02
CA ALA A 154 7.44 19.89 -2.70
C ALA A 154 7.23 19.76 -4.22
N THR A 155 6.60 20.74 -4.84
CA THR A 155 6.47 20.86 -6.29
C THR A 155 7.69 21.57 -6.86
N LEU A 156 8.35 20.92 -7.82
CA LEU A 156 9.56 21.38 -8.48
C LEU A 156 9.21 21.75 -9.92
N THR A 157 9.53 22.97 -10.33
CA THR A 157 9.27 23.45 -11.70
C THR A 157 10.57 23.93 -12.33
N THR A 158 10.94 23.34 -13.47
CA THR A 158 12.01 23.87 -14.35
C THR A 158 11.41 24.35 -15.67
N GLN A 159 12.01 25.38 -16.25
CA GLN A 159 11.62 25.98 -17.51
C GLN A 159 12.87 26.38 -18.30
N ASP A 160 12.84 26.18 -19.63
CA ASP A 160 13.83 26.77 -20.53
C ASP A 160 13.31 28.03 -21.25
N ASN A 161 14.25 28.79 -21.80
CA ASN A 161 13.97 30.01 -22.58
C ASN A 161 13.95 29.76 -24.11
N GLY A 162 14.12 28.50 -24.56
CA GLY A 162 14.24 28.12 -25.97
C GLY A 162 15.56 28.50 -26.67
N GLY A 163 15.80 27.84 -27.82
CA GLY A 163 16.90 28.09 -28.79
C GLY A 163 16.41 27.96 -30.25
N ALA A 164 17.30 28.07 -31.24
CA ALA A 164 16.95 28.29 -32.67
C ALA A 164 16.21 27.15 -33.42
N TYR A 165 16.04 25.95 -32.83
CA TYR A 165 15.35 24.82 -33.47
C TYR A 165 14.23 24.29 -32.56
N VAL A 166 12.99 24.69 -32.89
CA VAL A 166 11.83 24.69 -31.99
C VAL A 166 10.83 23.59 -32.40
N GLY A 167 10.77 22.50 -31.62
CA GLY A 167 9.82 21.40 -31.81
C GLY A 167 8.81 21.26 -30.65
N LYS A 168 7.68 21.98 -30.75
CA LYS A 168 6.33 21.69 -30.20
C LYS A 168 6.18 20.85 -28.91
N ASN A 169 6.50 21.34 -27.71
CA ASN A 169 5.92 20.86 -26.44
C ASN A 169 6.06 21.87 -25.28
N ARG A 170 5.37 21.61 -24.14
CA ARG A 170 5.36 22.40 -22.90
C ARG A 170 6.80 22.68 -22.44
N ARG A 171 7.22 23.96 -22.42
CA ARG A 171 8.59 24.40 -22.02
C ARG A 171 8.80 24.41 -20.51
N THR A 172 8.13 23.51 -19.83
CA THR A 172 8.10 23.43 -18.37
C THR A 172 8.00 21.96 -18.02
N ALA A 173 8.90 21.49 -17.16
CA ALA A 173 8.77 20.20 -16.51
C ALA A 173 8.42 20.42 -15.03
N VAL A 174 7.49 19.61 -14.55
CA VAL A 174 7.04 19.64 -13.16
C VAL A 174 7.27 18.26 -12.57
N GLY A 175 7.98 18.22 -11.46
CA GLY A 175 8.17 17.04 -10.61
C GLY A 175 7.65 17.33 -9.21
N SER A 176 7.46 16.29 -8.43
CA SER A 176 7.07 16.43 -7.03
C SER A 176 7.70 15.35 -6.19
N LEU A 177 7.95 15.68 -4.93
CA LEU A 177 8.30 14.74 -3.87
C LEU A 177 7.53 15.13 -2.61
N PHE A 178 7.52 14.23 -1.63
CA PHE A 178 6.81 14.47 -0.38
C PHE A 178 7.68 14.15 0.83
N PHE A 179 7.29 14.71 1.96
CA PHE A 179 7.78 14.35 3.28
C PHE A 179 6.69 14.66 4.31
N VAL A 180 6.85 14.16 5.52
CA VAL A 180 5.96 14.39 6.65
C VAL A 180 6.67 15.21 7.70
N VAL A 181 5.96 16.18 8.26
CA VAL A 181 6.36 16.88 9.47
C VAL A 181 5.51 16.35 10.61
N ARG A 182 6.16 15.81 11.62
CA ARG A 182 5.53 15.36 12.87
C ARG A 182 5.38 16.55 13.81
N ALA A 183 4.49 16.41 14.79
CA ALA A 183 4.44 17.40 15.86
C ALA A 183 5.78 17.45 16.62
N ALA A 184 6.25 18.67 16.91
CA ALA A 184 7.44 18.90 17.71
C ALA A 184 7.32 18.32 19.13
N GLN A 185 6.09 18.32 19.64
CA GLN A 185 5.72 17.66 20.89
C GLN A 185 4.54 16.72 20.57
N PRO A 186 4.78 15.40 20.40
CA PRO A 186 3.74 14.46 20.04
C PRO A 186 2.57 14.48 21.04
N GLY A 187 1.34 14.49 20.52
CA GLY A 187 0.10 14.54 21.29
C GLY A 187 -0.27 15.92 21.83
N SER A 188 0.46 16.99 21.46
CA SER A 188 0.25 18.33 22.00
C SER A 188 -0.90 19.09 21.36
N THR A 189 -1.17 18.85 20.08
CA THR A 189 -2.24 19.50 19.31
C THR A 189 -3.43 18.58 19.07
N SER A 190 -3.22 17.26 19.06
CA SER A 190 -4.27 16.28 18.91
C SER A 190 -3.99 14.98 19.65
N PRO A 191 -5.00 14.34 20.26
CA PRO A 191 -4.89 12.97 20.73
C PRO A 191 -4.95 11.92 19.59
N ILE A 192 -5.11 12.35 18.34
CA ILE A 192 -5.25 11.50 17.16
C ILE A 192 -3.98 11.56 16.31
N LEU A 193 -3.35 10.41 16.12
CA LEU A 193 -2.26 10.20 15.18
C LEU A 193 -2.78 9.53 13.91
N ILE A 194 -2.51 10.07 12.74
CA ILE A 194 -2.63 9.35 11.47
C ILE A 194 -1.26 8.88 11.00
N GLN A 195 -1.12 7.58 10.80
CA GLN A 195 0.08 6.97 10.24
C GLN A 195 -0.11 6.77 8.74
N LEU A 196 0.76 7.37 7.94
CA LEU A 196 0.73 7.23 6.49
C LEU A 196 1.42 5.95 6.01
N ALA A 197 0.84 5.34 4.97
CA ALA A 197 1.27 4.06 4.40
C ALA A 197 2.49 4.16 3.46
N THR A 198 3.54 4.87 3.91
CA THR A 198 4.74 5.15 3.10
C THR A 198 5.51 3.91 2.64
N ASN A 199 5.47 2.80 3.39
CA ASN A 199 6.05 1.54 2.96
C ASN A 199 5.35 1.03 1.70
N THR A 200 4.02 1.11 1.65
CA THR A 200 3.22 0.77 0.47
C THR A 200 3.56 1.70 -0.70
N TYR A 201 3.74 3.00 -0.47
CA TYR A 201 4.11 3.91 -1.56
C TYR A 201 5.42 3.49 -2.23
N ASN A 202 6.44 3.13 -1.43
CA ASN A 202 7.72 2.69 -1.95
C ASN A 202 7.66 1.28 -2.57
N ALA A 203 6.92 0.36 -1.96
CA ALA A 203 6.74 -1.00 -2.47
C ALA A 203 6.15 -1.04 -3.89
N TYR A 204 5.26 -0.11 -4.21
CA TYR A 204 4.65 0.03 -5.54
C TYR A 204 5.46 0.92 -6.50
N THR A 205 6.51 1.59 -6.03
CA THR A 205 7.33 2.46 -6.88
C THR A 205 8.29 1.64 -7.73
N ASN A 206 8.21 1.80 -9.05
CA ASN A 206 9.05 1.14 -10.06
C ASN A 206 10.17 2.06 -10.60
N TRP A 207 10.26 3.30 -10.11
CA TRP A 207 11.32 4.22 -10.50
C TRP A 207 12.70 3.60 -10.22
N GLY A 208 13.62 3.69 -11.18
CA GLY A 208 14.96 3.12 -11.06
C GLY A 208 15.00 1.59 -11.22
N GLY A 209 13.98 1.00 -11.84
CA GLY A 209 14.00 -0.35 -12.39
C GLY A 209 12.90 -1.25 -11.82
N HIS A 210 12.84 -1.37 -10.49
CA HIS A 210 12.05 -2.39 -9.83
C HIS A 210 11.12 -1.86 -8.72
N SER A 211 9.94 -2.47 -8.64
CA SER A 211 9.05 -2.43 -7.48
C SER A 211 8.99 -3.82 -6.81
N LEU A 212 8.22 -3.97 -5.74
CA LEU A 212 7.93 -5.29 -5.14
C LEU A 212 6.85 -6.07 -5.91
N TYR A 213 6.47 -5.63 -7.11
CA TYR A 213 5.48 -6.28 -7.98
C TYR A 213 6.02 -6.44 -9.40
N SER A 214 5.98 -7.67 -9.92
CA SER A 214 6.47 -8.00 -11.27
C SER A 214 5.72 -7.29 -12.40
N PHE A 215 4.41 -7.04 -12.27
CA PHE A 215 3.65 -6.32 -13.30
C PHE A 215 4.01 -4.83 -13.38
N HIS A 216 4.59 -4.29 -12.31
CA HIS A 216 4.98 -2.89 -12.17
C HIS A 216 6.50 -2.82 -12.10
N ASP A 217 7.15 -3.38 -13.11
CA ASP A 217 8.59 -3.62 -13.18
C ASP A 217 9.11 -3.41 -14.60
N ARG A 218 10.41 -3.07 -14.76
CA ARG A 218 11.06 -2.93 -16.07
C ARG A 218 11.06 -4.22 -16.88
N ASP A 219 11.38 -5.34 -16.24
CA ASP A 219 11.68 -6.60 -16.90
C ASP A 219 10.61 -7.66 -16.63
N GLY A 220 9.52 -7.28 -15.98
CA GLY A 220 8.50 -8.22 -15.50
C GLY A 220 9.00 -9.05 -14.30
N VAL A 221 10.04 -8.59 -13.59
CA VAL A 221 10.69 -9.33 -12.52
C VAL A 221 10.51 -8.61 -11.20
N GLN A 222 9.90 -9.27 -10.22
CA GLN A 222 9.73 -8.68 -8.90
C GLN A 222 11.08 -8.34 -8.25
N GLY A 223 11.22 -7.10 -7.77
CA GLY A 223 12.29 -6.74 -6.85
C GLY A 223 12.06 -7.35 -5.47
N HIS A 224 13.14 -7.73 -4.78
CA HIS A 224 13.08 -8.21 -3.39
C HIS A 224 13.56 -7.17 -2.37
N ARG A 225 14.03 -6.02 -2.87
CA ARG A 225 14.54 -4.91 -2.09
C ARG A 225 14.23 -3.60 -2.79
N VAL A 226 13.72 -2.63 -2.06
CA VAL A 226 13.44 -1.28 -2.56
C VAL A 226 14.00 -0.22 -1.62
N SER A 227 14.65 0.82 -2.18
CA SER A 227 15.22 1.93 -1.44
C SER A 227 14.25 3.10 -1.35
N PHE A 228 14.34 3.88 -0.27
CA PHE A 228 13.68 5.18 -0.11
C PHE A 228 14.51 6.34 -0.67
N ASP A 229 15.79 6.12 -0.99
CA ASP A 229 16.71 7.12 -1.57
C ASP A 229 16.54 7.21 -3.09
N ARG A 230 15.29 7.35 -3.54
CA ARG A 230 14.89 7.47 -4.94
C ARG A 230 13.59 8.26 -5.08
N PRO A 231 13.29 8.86 -6.25
CA PRO A 231 11.97 9.42 -6.51
C PRO A 231 10.85 8.40 -6.29
N ILE A 232 9.89 8.75 -5.42
CA ILE A 232 8.75 7.90 -5.03
C ILE A 232 7.45 8.63 -5.36
N ALA A 233 6.54 7.91 -6.02
CA ALA A 233 5.18 8.38 -6.23
C ALA A 233 4.34 8.07 -4.98
N SER A 234 3.73 9.10 -4.39
CA SER A 234 2.84 8.91 -3.24
C SER A 234 1.48 8.37 -3.65
N GLN A 235 0.86 7.55 -2.80
CA GLN A 235 -0.54 7.15 -2.95
C GLN A 235 -1.50 7.97 -2.08
N PHE A 236 -0.98 8.95 -1.33
CA PHE A 236 -1.71 9.82 -0.40
C PHE A 236 -3.02 10.38 -0.96
N GLY A 237 -2.99 10.85 -2.22
CA GLY A 237 -4.14 11.44 -2.89
C GLY A 237 -5.34 10.50 -3.10
N LYS A 238 -5.14 9.17 -3.03
CA LYS A 238 -6.18 8.18 -3.30
C LYS A 238 -7.14 7.99 -2.11
N TRP A 239 -6.58 7.79 -0.91
CA TRP A 239 -7.37 7.38 0.27
C TRP A 239 -7.15 8.25 1.50
N GLU A 240 -5.90 8.56 1.85
CA GLU A 240 -5.60 9.36 3.05
C GLU A 240 -6.04 10.81 2.88
N LEU A 241 -5.81 11.42 1.71
CA LEU A 241 -6.20 12.82 1.46
C LEU A 241 -7.72 13.02 1.56
N PRO A 242 -8.60 12.22 0.93
CA PRO A 242 -10.04 12.35 1.14
C PRO A 242 -10.48 12.24 2.61
N PHE A 243 -9.89 11.31 3.36
CA PHE A 243 -10.16 11.17 4.80
C PHE A 243 -9.73 12.42 5.57
N ILE A 244 -8.50 12.89 5.35
CA ILE A 244 -7.94 14.08 6.00
C ILE A 244 -8.74 15.33 5.66
N GLN A 245 -9.12 15.51 4.39
CA GLN A 245 -9.92 16.65 3.95
C GLN A 245 -11.27 16.67 4.68
N TRP A 246 -11.92 15.52 4.80
CA TRP A 246 -13.16 15.41 5.56
C TRP A 246 -12.92 15.68 7.06
N ALA A 247 -11.88 15.10 7.65
CA ALA A 247 -11.57 15.22 9.07
C ALA A 247 -11.30 16.68 9.46
N GLU A 248 -10.42 17.36 8.74
CA GLU A 248 -10.08 18.77 8.99
C GLU A 248 -11.29 19.69 8.74
N LYS A 249 -12.07 19.48 7.67
CA LYS A 249 -13.33 20.24 7.44
C LYS A 249 -14.37 20.00 8.53
N SER A 250 -14.33 18.83 9.15
CA SER A 250 -15.20 18.43 10.25
C SER A 250 -14.72 18.90 11.62
N GLY A 251 -13.60 19.62 11.69
CA GLY A 251 -13.04 20.18 12.93
C GLY A 251 -12.09 19.26 13.68
N TYR A 252 -11.73 18.10 13.13
CA TYR A 252 -10.72 17.23 13.71
C TYR A 252 -9.32 17.74 13.36
N VAL A 253 -8.46 17.86 14.37
CA VAL A 253 -7.03 18.08 14.20
C VAL A 253 -6.34 16.73 14.22
N LEU A 254 -5.39 16.50 13.32
CA LEU A 254 -4.61 15.26 13.23
C LEU A 254 -3.11 15.58 13.36
N GLU A 255 -2.39 14.75 14.09
CA GLU A 255 -0.92 14.70 14.01
C GLU A 255 -0.49 13.52 13.13
N TYR A 256 0.66 13.62 12.49
CA TYR A 256 1.08 12.74 11.40
C TYR A 256 2.34 11.95 11.79
N ALA A 257 2.42 10.72 11.31
CA ALA A 257 3.62 9.88 11.29
C ALA A 257 3.69 9.10 9.98
N VAL A 258 4.88 8.57 9.67
CA VAL A 258 5.05 7.56 8.60
C VAL A 258 5.27 6.18 9.22
N ASN A 259 5.17 5.11 8.43
CA ASN A 259 5.39 3.75 8.92
C ASN A 259 6.69 3.59 9.73
N SER A 260 7.81 4.15 9.26
CA SER A 260 9.11 4.02 9.92
C SER A 260 9.19 4.73 11.28
N ASP A 261 8.32 5.71 11.57
CA ASP A 261 8.26 6.31 12.90
C ASP A 261 7.76 5.30 13.95
N LEU A 262 6.87 4.37 13.58
CA LEU A 262 6.44 3.31 14.49
C LEU A 262 7.57 2.31 14.76
N GLU A 263 8.51 2.15 13.84
CA GLU A 263 9.68 1.29 14.04
C GLU A 263 10.73 1.95 14.93
N PHE A 264 11.16 3.16 14.55
CA PHE A 264 12.35 3.80 15.14
C PHE A 264 12.03 4.80 16.25
N ARG A 265 10.75 5.17 16.43
CA ARG A 265 10.30 6.17 17.40
C ARG A 265 9.02 5.73 18.15
N PRO A 266 8.96 4.49 18.65
CA PRO A 266 7.74 3.93 19.22
C PRO A 266 7.21 4.67 20.45
N GLU A 267 8.05 5.45 21.13
CA GLU A 267 7.66 6.29 22.26
C GLU A 267 6.56 7.29 21.91
N LEU A 268 6.42 7.67 20.62
CA LEU A 268 5.37 8.56 20.16
C LEU A 268 3.98 7.97 20.40
N LEU A 269 3.81 6.65 20.28
CA LEU A 269 2.50 6.00 20.37
C LEU A 269 1.84 6.28 21.73
N THR A 270 2.64 6.34 22.78
CA THR A 270 2.18 6.61 24.15
C THR A 270 1.57 8.01 24.35
N LYS A 271 1.76 8.92 23.39
CA LYS A 271 1.26 10.29 23.46
C LYS A 271 -0.13 10.47 22.84
N TYR A 272 -0.61 9.45 22.13
CA TYR A 272 -1.90 9.49 21.43
C TYR A 272 -2.91 8.57 22.10
N ARG A 273 -4.19 8.88 21.90
CA ARG A 273 -5.32 8.04 22.32
C ARG A 273 -5.83 7.17 21.20
N LEU A 274 -5.71 7.66 19.96
CA LEU A 274 -6.18 7.01 18.75
C LEU A 274 -5.09 7.06 17.68
N VAL A 275 -4.75 5.91 17.12
CA VAL A 275 -3.94 5.78 15.91
C VAL A 275 -4.86 5.41 14.74
N LEU A 276 -4.69 6.08 13.61
CA LEU A 276 -5.43 5.85 12.38
C LEU A 276 -4.50 5.26 11.32
N SER A 277 -4.99 4.26 10.60
CA SER A 277 -4.43 3.77 9.34
C SER A 277 -5.56 3.78 8.31
N VAL A 278 -5.30 4.36 7.13
CA VAL A 278 -6.33 4.69 6.14
C VAL A 278 -5.89 4.24 4.75
N GLY A 279 -6.79 3.62 4.01
CA GLY A 279 -6.54 3.23 2.63
C GLY A 279 -5.82 1.89 2.52
N HIS A 280 -4.54 1.94 2.13
CA HIS A 280 -3.80 0.75 1.72
C HIS A 280 -2.44 0.64 2.41
N ASP A 281 -2.46 0.08 3.62
CA ASP A 281 -1.30 0.00 4.52
C ASP A 281 -0.77 -1.44 4.60
N GLU A 282 -0.26 -1.92 3.47
CA GLU A 282 0.00 -3.34 3.18
C GLU A 282 1.31 -3.87 3.79
N TYR A 283 2.35 -3.04 3.91
CA TYR A 283 3.72 -3.48 4.18
C TYR A 283 4.23 -3.07 5.57
N TRP A 284 4.41 -4.05 6.45
CA TRP A 284 4.72 -3.83 7.87
C TRP A 284 5.95 -4.59 8.34
N SER A 285 6.83 -3.93 9.08
CA SER A 285 7.94 -4.60 9.76
C SER A 285 7.51 -5.18 11.10
N SER A 286 8.22 -6.20 11.57
CA SER A 286 7.95 -6.82 12.87
C SER A 286 8.01 -5.81 14.02
N PRO A 287 9.03 -4.92 14.13
CA PRO A 287 9.05 -3.88 15.16
C PRO A 287 7.81 -2.97 15.12
N MET A 288 7.41 -2.45 13.95
CA MET A 288 6.20 -1.60 13.83
C MET A 288 4.97 -2.30 14.40
N ARG A 289 4.75 -3.54 13.97
CA ARG A 289 3.62 -4.35 14.39
C ARG A 289 3.65 -4.61 15.90
N ASN A 290 4.81 -5.00 16.44
CA ASN A 290 5.01 -5.24 17.87
C ASN A 290 4.70 -4.00 18.71
N HIS A 291 5.15 -2.82 18.27
CA HIS A 291 4.93 -1.57 18.99
C HIS A 291 3.45 -1.17 18.98
N LEU A 292 2.73 -1.35 17.87
CA LEU A 292 1.30 -1.06 17.80
C LEU A 292 0.47 -2.06 18.62
N GLU A 293 0.78 -3.36 18.55
CA GLU A 293 0.12 -4.37 19.38
C GLU A 293 0.35 -4.11 20.87
N LYS A 294 1.57 -3.72 21.27
CA LYS A 294 1.86 -3.30 22.64
C LYS A 294 1.05 -2.07 23.03
N TYR A 295 0.97 -1.06 22.16
CA TYR A 295 0.18 0.14 22.39
C TYR A 295 -1.31 -0.21 22.62
N ILE A 296 -1.88 -1.12 21.83
CA ILE A 296 -3.24 -1.62 22.00
C ILE A 296 -3.38 -2.32 23.35
N ALA A 297 -2.45 -3.22 23.71
CA ALA A 297 -2.46 -3.94 24.98
C ALA A 297 -2.39 -2.98 26.20
N ASP A 298 -1.66 -1.87 26.08
CA ASP A 298 -1.58 -0.80 27.09
C ASP A 298 -2.82 0.14 27.07
N GLY A 299 -3.79 -0.18 26.22
CA GLY A 299 -5.11 0.45 26.15
C GLY A 299 -5.27 1.51 25.06
N GLY A 300 -4.26 1.69 24.22
CA GLY A 300 -4.33 2.58 23.07
C GLY A 300 -5.41 2.15 22.08
N ASN A 301 -6.13 3.10 21.48
CA ASN A 301 -7.15 2.76 20.48
C ASN A 301 -6.57 2.85 19.07
N VAL A 302 -7.06 2.00 18.18
CA VAL A 302 -6.71 2.02 16.75
C VAL A 302 -7.97 1.94 15.89
N ALA A 303 -8.02 2.71 14.82
CA ALA A 303 -9.05 2.57 13.79
C ALA A 303 -8.40 2.37 12.42
N PHE A 304 -8.61 1.17 11.87
CA PHE A 304 -8.19 0.80 10.53
C PHE A 304 -9.32 1.12 9.54
N PHE A 305 -9.25 2.27 8.87
CA PHE A 305 -10.07 2.58 7.70
C PHE A 305 -9.34 2.13 6.43
N SER A 306 -8.82 0.90 6.48
CA SER A 306 -7.89 0.31 5.52
C SER A 306 -8.30 -1.13 5.19
N GLY A 307 -7.83 -1.62 4.06
CA GLY A 307 -7.95 -3.00 3.60
C GLY A 307 -6.59 -3.52 3.12
N ASN A 308 -6.44 -4.84 3.00
CA ASN A 308 -5.14 -5.48 2.80
C ASN A 308 -4.10 -5.02 3.82
N THR A 309 -4.55 -4.76 5.06
CA THR A 309 -3.76 -4.08 6.07
C THR A 309 -2.79 -5.05 6.72
N CYS A 310 -1.51 -4.68 6.81
CA CYS A 310 -0.47 -5.52 7.41
C CYS A 310 -0.35 -6.89 6.74
N CYS A 311 -0.58 -6.97 5.42
CA CYS A 311 -0.55 -8.22 4.67
C CYS A 311 0.86 -8.80 4.54
N TRP A 312 1.83 -7.97 4.15
CA TRP A 312 3.21 -8.40 3.95
C TRP A 312 4.12 -8.04 5.13
N GLN A 313 4.84 -9.05 5.63
CA GLN A 313 6.00 -8.81 6.49
C GLN A 313 7.17 -8.31 5.64
N VAL A 314 7.74 -7.17 6.05
CA VAL A 314 8.97 -6.62 5.49
C VAL A 314 10.08 -6.57 6.53
N ARG A 315 11.32 -6.57 6.05
CA ARG A 315 12.49 -6.22 6.87
C ARG A 315 12.95 -4.82 6.49
N SER A 316 13.10 -3.97 7.50
CA SER A 316 13.68 -2.64 7.40
C SER A 316 15.20 -2.77 7.38
N GLU A 317 15.85 -2.18 6.39
CA GLU A 317 17.31 -2.18 6.23
C GLU A 317 17.84 -0.74 6.16
N ASP A 318 19.15 -0.57 6.28
CA ASP A 318 19.84 0.73 6.19
C ASP A 318 19.20 1.80 7.08
N ALA A 319 18.89 1.44 8.34
CA ALA A 319 18.21 2.32 9.30
C ALA A 319 16.88 2.91 8.76
N GLY A 320 16.11 2.10 8.03
CA GLY A 320 14.82 2.51 7.46
C GLY A 320 14.91 3.16 6.08
N ARG A 321 16.08 3.13 5.43
CA ARG A 321 16.25 3.64 4.06
C ARG A 321 16.03 2.60 2.98
N SER A 322 15.82 1.33 3.35
CA SER A 322 15.44 0.28 2.40
C SER A 322 14.48 -0.73 3.02
N LEU A 323 13.64 -1.35 2.20
CA LEU A 323 12.74 -2.44 2.57
C LEU A 323 13.08 -3.71 1.78
N THR A 324 13.15 -4.84 2.47
CA THR A 324 13.28 -6.16 1.86
C THR A 324 11.98 -6.96 2.01
N CYS A 325 11.52 -7.54 0.91
CA CYS A 325 10.32 -8.38 0.88
C CYS A 325 10.38 -9.40 -0.27
N PHE A 326 10.28 -10.68 0.07
CA PHE A 326 10.30 -11.77 -0.90
C PHE A 326 8.89 -12.20 -1.34
N LYS A 327 7.84 -11.84 -0.58
CA LYS A 327 6.44 -12.10 -0.91
C LYS A 327 6.19 -13.58 -1.21
N GLN A 328 5.64 -13.92 -2.38
CA GLN A 328 5.41 -15.29 -2.84
C GLN A 328 6.70 -16.05 -3.17
N TRP A 329 7.84 -15.37 -3.27
CA TRP A 329 9.18 -15.97 -3.48
C TRP A 329 9.93 -16.20 -2.16
N TYR A 330 9.19 -16.46 -1.07
CA TYR A 330 9.78 -16.64 0.27
C TYR A 330 10.81 -17.78 0.33
N ASN A 331 10.69 -18.80 -0.52
CA ASN A 331 11.62 -19.93 -0.57
C ASN A 331 13.05 -19.55 -1.00
N ILE A 332 13.26 -18.38 -1.59
CA ILE A 332 14.58 -17.83 -1.92
C ILE A 332 15.01 -16.69 -0.99
N ASP A 333 14.17 -16.33 -0.01
CA ASP A 333 14.56 -15.44 1.09
C ASP A 333 15.69 -16.12 1.90
N PRO A 334 16.81 -15.43 2.18
CA PRO A 334 17.84 -15.97 3.08
C PRO A 334 17.28 -16.46 4.42
N GLU A 335 16.26 -15.80 4.96
CA GLU A 335 15.60 -16.18 6.22
C GLU A 335 14.83 -17.51 6.12
N PHE A 336 14.47 -17.97 4.93
CA PHE A 336 13.80 -19.27 4.77
C PHE A 336 14.71 -20.45 5.16
N ARG A 337 16.03 -20.29 5.01
CA ARG A 337 17.01 -21.33 5.32
C ARG A 337 17.33 -21.45 6.81
N THR A 338 16.82 -20.53 7.63
CA THR A 338 16.98 -20.57 9.08
C THR A 338 15.92 -21.48 9.71
N THR A 339 16.03 -21.72 11.02
CA THR A 339 15.01 -22.45 11.78
C THR A 339 13.97 -21.54 12.42
N ASP A 340 14.22 -20.23 12.44
CA ASP A 340 13.33 -19.22 13.02
C ASP A 340 12.83 -18.29 11.91
N HIS A 341 11.57 -18.49 11.51
CA HIS A 341 10.95 -17.76 10.40
C HIS A 341 10.24 -16.48 10.84
N GLN A 342 10.44 -16.01 12.07
CA GLN A 342 9.77 -14.80 12.57
C GLN A 342 9.98 -13.56 11.70
N THR A 343 11.11 -13.47 10.99
CA THR A 343 11.44 -12.34 10.09
C THR A 343 11.39 -12.72 8.60
N LEU A 344 10.87 -13.91 8.27
CA LEU A 344 10.64 -14.32 6.89
C LEU A 344 9.72 -13.30 6.20
N SER A 345 10.14 -12.77 5.05
CA SER A 345 9.45 -11.64 4.43
C SER A 345 8.41 -12.11 3.41
N THR A 346 7.31 -12.63 3.94
CA THR A 346 6.13 -13.08 3.19
C THR A 346 4.86 -12.67 3.93
N LEU A 347 3.71 -13.27 3.61
CA LEU A 347 2.46 -12.96 4.31
C LEU A 347 2.60 -13.18 5.81
N TRP A 348 2.07 -12.26 6.60
CA TRP A 348 1.98 -12.42 8.04
C TRP A 348 1.20 -13.69 8.45
N GLY A 349 0.12 -14.00 7.73
CA GLY A 349 -0.66 -15.24 7.89
C GLY A 349 -0.02 -16.50 7.33
N HIS A 350 1.18 -16.46 6.74
CA HIS A 350 1.83 -17.67 6.20
C HIS A 350 2.10 -18.69 7.33
N HIS A 351 1.90 -19.98 7.08
CA HIS A 351 1.99 -21.03 8.10
C HIS A 351 3.37 -21.13 8.80
N LEU A 352 4.45 -20.72 8.11
CA LEU A 352 5.79 -20.64 8.69
C LEU A 352 5.97 -19.48 9.69
N ILE A 353 5.20 -18.40 9.54
CA ILE A 353 5.23 -17.22 10.43
C ILE A 353 4.16 -17.36 11.52
N GLY A 354 2.95 -17.81 11.15
CA GLY A 354 1.88 -18.13 12.09
C GLY A 354 1.31 -16.92 12.84
N ARG A 355 1.41 -15.71 12.27
CA ARG A 355 0.98 -14.47 12.91
C ARG A 355 0.06 -13.65 12.00
N PRO A 356 -1.15 -14.15 11.66
CA PRO A 356 -2.07 -13.49 10.74
C PRO A 356 -2.48 -12.09 11.19
N GLU A 357 -2.85 -11.27 10.22
CA GLU A 357 -3.33 -9.89 10.35
C GLU A 357 -4.53 -9.79 11.28
N ASN A 358 -5.36 -10.85 11.31
CA ASN A 358 -6.52 -10.98 12.19
C ASN A 358 -6.18 -10.73 13.66
N GLN A 359 -4.99 -11.13 14.13
CA GLN A 359 -4.58 -10.90 15.52
C GLN A 359 -4.40 -9.41 15.87
N LEU A 360 -4.13 -8.56 14.87
CA LEU A 360 -3.94 -7.11 15.03
C LEU A 360 -5.19 -6.31 14.67
N THR A 361 -5.85 -6.62 13.57
CA THR A 361 -6.96 -5.78 13.06
C THR A 361 -8.34 -6.36 13.35
N GLY A 362 -8.39 -7.64 13.75
CA GLY A 362 -9.62 -8.45 13.82
C GLY A 362 -9.99 -9.10 12.48
N VAL A 363 -9.36 -8.71 11.39
CA VAL A 363 -9.61 -9.21 10.03
C VAL A 363 -8.29 -9.37 9.26
N GLY A 364 -8.30 -10.07 8.13
CA GLY A 364 -7.12 -10.25 7.28
C GLY A 364 -7.49 -10.49 5.83
N PHE A 365 -6.55 -10.17 4.95
CA PHE A 365 -6.76 -10.21 3.50
C PHE A 365 -7.12 -11.62 3.01
N LEU A 366 -6.54 -12.66 3.64
CA LEU A 366 -6.82 -14.07 3.35
C LEU A 366 -8.29 -14.46 3.60
N TRP A 367 -9.06 -13.70 4.36
CA TRP A 367 -10.49 -13.98 4.58
C TRP A 367 -11.42 -12.97 3.90
N GLY A 368 -10.86 -11.96 3.22
CA GLY A 368 -11.58 -11.03 2.37
C GLY A 368 -11.26 -11.26 0.89
N GLY A 369 -10.24 -10.56 0.39
CA GLY A 369 -9.81 -10.59 -1.02
C GLY A 369 -10.24 -9.32 -1.75
N TYR A 370 -10.77 -9.45 -2.96
CA TYR A 370 -11.14 -8.32 -3.80
C TYR A 370 -12.66 -8.15 -3.90
N HIS A 371 -13.09 -6.89 -4.01
CA HIS A 371 -14.45 -6.50 -4.37
C HIS A 371 -14.38 -5.36 -5.38
N ARG A 372 -15.15 -5.45 -6.47
CA ARG A 372 -15.11 -4.53 -7.61
C ARG A 372 -13.71 -4.33 -8.19
N SER A 373 -12.88 -5.35 -8.08
CA SER A 373 -11.50 -5.37 -8.57
C SER A 373 -11.05 -6.78 -8.94
N HIS A 374 -10.01 -6.89 -9.76
CA HIS A 374 -9.43 -8.16 -10.21
C HIS A 374 -10.47 -9.16 -10.77
N GLY A 375 -11.50 -8.64 -11.43
CA GLY A 375 -12.60 -9.45 -11.97
C GLY A 375 -13.53 -10.07 -10.91
N GLN A 376 -13.37 -9.70 -9.63
CA GLN A 376 -14.18 -10.21 -8.52
C GLN A 376 -15.26 -9.21 -8.16
N PHE A 377 -16.52 -9.65 -8.16
CA PHE A 377 -17.70 -8.85 -7.81
C PHE A 377 -17.73 -7.48 -8.51
N MET A 378 -17.42 -7.42 -9.82
CA MET A 378 -17.39 -6.16 -10.58
C MET A 378 -18.72 -5.40 -10.58
N GLU A 379 -19.83 -6.13 -10.51
CA GLU A 379 -21.20 -5.62 -10.40
C GLU A 379 -21.72 -5.63 -8.94
N GLY A 380 -20.83 -5.86 -7.96
CA GLY A 380 -21.17 -5.84 -6.55
C GLY A 380 -21.61 -4.46 -6.08
N SER A 381 -22.40 -4.40 -5.00
CA SER A 381 -22.95 -3.15 -4.47
C SER A 381 -21.89 -2.19 -3.94
N GLY A 382 -20.70 -2.68 -3.56
CA GLY A 382 -19.70 -1.90 -2.84
C GLY A 382 -20.20 -1.40 -1.47
N ALA A 383 -21.20 -2.06 -0.88
CA ALA A 383 -21.88 -1.66 0.36
C ALA A 383 -21.74 -2.73 1.44
N TYR A 384 -21.60 -2.32 2.70
CA TYR A 384 -21.76 -3.25 3.82
C TYR A 384 -23.23 -3.52 4.10
N GLU A 385 -23.60 -4.79 4.25
CA GLU A 385 -24.84 -5.18 4.91
C GLU A 385 -24.68 -5.05 6.42
N VAL A 386 -25.54 -4.27 7.08
CA VAL A 386 -25.49 -4.00 8.52
C VAL A 386 -26.07 -5.16 9.34
N HIS A 387 -25.34 -5.62 10.36
CA HIS A 387 -25.76 -6.75 11.21
C HIS A 387 -26.29 -6.35 12.58
N ARG A 388 -25.69 -5.34 13.21
CA ARG A 388 -25.93 -4.96 14.61
C ARG A 388 -26.13 -3.45 14.74
N PRO A 389 -27.24 -2.89 14.21
CA PRO A 389 -27.48 -1.44 14.17
C PRO A 389 -27.55 -0.77 15.56
N GLU A 390 -27.79 -1.54 16.62
CA GLU A 390 -27.78 -1.08 18.01
C GLU A 390 -26.38 -0.78 18.56
N HIS A 391 -25.32 -1.23 17.87
CA HIS A 391 -23.95 -0.97 18.29
C HIS A 391 -23.62 0.53 18.21
N TRP A 392 -22.85 1.05 19.16
CA TRP A 392 -22.56 2.49 19.30
C TRP A 392 -21.92 3.12 18.06
N VAL A 393 -21.25 2.32 17.22
CA VAL A 393 -20.68 2.75 15.93
C VAL A 393 -21.75 3.34 15.02
N PHE A 394 -22.98 2.83 15.08
CA PHE A 394 -24.12 3.28 14.27
C PHE A 394 -25.00 4.31 14.98
N ALA A 395 -24.60 4.82 16.15
CA ALA A 395 -25.39 5.83 16.86
C ALA A 395 -25.68 7.04 15.93
N LYS A 396 -26.94 7.49 15.92
CA LYS A 396 -27.43 8.61 15.09
C LYS A 396 -27.41 8.39 13.57
N THR A 397 -27.40 7.15 13.10
CA THR A 397 -27.45 6.84 11.66
C THR A 397 -28.82 6.35 11.17
N ASP A 398 -29.71 5.95 12.09
CA ASP A 398 -31.02 5.33 11.85
C ASP A 398 -31.01 4.04 10.98
N VAL A 399 -29.83 3.49 10.70
CA VAL A 399 -29.67 2.29 9.86
C VAL A 399 -30.33 1.08 10.50
N GLN A 400 -30.87 0.21 9.65
CA GLN A 400 -31.54 -1.02 10.07
C GLN A 400 -30.68 -2.25 9.78
N ARG A 401 -30.97 -3.35 10.49
CA ARG A 401 -30.36 -4.65 10.19
C ARG A 401 -30.73 -5.08 8.76
N GLY A 402 -29.74 -5.53 8.00
CA GLY A 402 -29.86 -5.91 6.60
C GLY A 402 -29.77 -4.75 5.61
N GLU A 403 -29.66 -3.50 6.09
CA GLU A 403 -29.50 -2.34 5.22
C GLU A 403 -28.07 -2.29 4.63
N GLY A 404 -27.98 -1.93 3.35
CA GLY A 404 -26.71 -1.69 2.66
C GLY A 404 -26.22 -0.25 2.83
N ILE A 405 -25.03 -0.04 3.39
CA ILE A 405 -24.46 1.29 3.62
C ILE A 405 -23.24 1.58 2.75
N GLY A 406 -23.14 2.83 2.26
CA GLY A 406 -21.98 3.35 1.52
C GLY A 406 -21.80 2.85 0.07
N GLY A 407 -22.74 2.07 -0.47
CA GLY A 407 -22.65 1.53 -1.83
C GLY A 407 -22.58 2.57 -2.95
N GLN A 408 -23.27 3.72 -2.79
CA GLN A 408 -23.26 4.80 -3.78
C GLN A 408 -21.85 5.35 -4.05
N ASP A 409 -21.01 5.35 -3.02
CA ASP A 409 -19.63 5.83 -3.08
C ASP A 409 -18.62 4.70 -3.19
N THR A 410 -19.07 3.44 -3.17
CA THR A 410 -18.21 2.25 -3.21
C THR A 410 -17.24 2.23 -2.02
N VAL A 411 -17.76 2.17 -0.80
CA VAL A 411 -16.94 2.08 0.41
C VAL A 411 -16.36 0.69 0.67
N VAL A 412 -16.85 -0.32 -0.06
CA VAL A 412 -16.25 -1.66 -0.11
C VAL A 412 -15.57 -1.90 -1.45
N GLY A 413 -14.28 -2.19 -1.37
CA GLY A 413 -13.32 -2.31 -2.47
C GLY A 413 -12.04 -1.62 -2.05
N TYR A 414 -11.03 -1.48 -2.88
CA TYR A 414 -10.56 -2.31 -3.97
C TYR A 414 -10.07 -3.67 -3.42
N GLU A 415 -9.45 -3.65 -2.24
CA GLU A 415 -9.05 -4.81 -1.44
C GLU A 415 -9.75 -4.81 -0.08
N CYS A 416 -10.03 -6.01 0.42
CA CYS A 416 -10.94 -6.26 1.53
C CYS A 416 -10.31 -7.25 2.52
N ASP A 417 -10.52 -7.00 3.80
CA ASP A 417 -10.08 -7.88 4.88
C ASP A 417 -11.31 -8.50 5.56
N GLY A 418 -11.21 -9.78 5.90
CA GLY A 418 -12.30 -10.55 6.51
C GLY A 418 -11.86 -11.43 7.67
N CYS A 419 -12.79 -12.22 8.19
CA CYS A 419 -12.49 -13.28 9.15
C CYS A 419 -13.29 -14.54 8.83
N GLU A 420 -12.83 -15.68 9.31
CA GLU A 420 -13.65 -16.88 9.38
C GLU A 420 -14.85 -16.62 10.29
N MET A 421 -16.04 -16.92 9.79
CA MET A 421 -17.27 -16.66 10.50
C MET A 421 -18.29 -17.78 10.32
N GLN A 422 -19.18 -17.89 11.29
CA GLN A 422 -20.35 -18.76 11.27
C GLN A 422 -21.62 -17.96 11.52
N TRP A 423 -22.71 -18.38 10.89
CA TRP A 423 -24.02 -17.75 11.06
C TRP A 423 -24.80 -18.42 12.17
N ARG A 424 -25.30 -17.63 13.12
CA ARG A 424 -26.20 -18.08 14.19
C ARG A 424 -27.36 -17.10 14.28
N ASP A 425 -28.59 -17.60 14.18
CA ASP A 425 -29.82 -16.79 14.23
C ASP A 425 -29.80 -15.58 13.26
N GLY A 426 -29.22 -15.83 12.07
CA GLY A 426 -29.08 -14.83 11.00
C GLY A 426 -28.04 -13.73 11.27
N LEU A 427 -27.16 -13.88 12.25
CA LEU A 427 -26.05 -12.97 12.52
C LEU A 427 -24.71 -13.68 12.32
N PRO A 428 -23.70 -12.98 11.78
CA PRO A 428 -22.36 -13.52 11.65
C PRO A 428 -21.61 -13.40 12.98
N PHE A 429 -20.83 -14.42 13.32
CA PHE A 429 -19.93 -14.43 14.47
C PHE A 429 -18.57 -15.00 14.06
N PRO A 430 -17.45 -14.40 14.51
CA PRO A 430 -16.13 -14.95 14.22
C PRO A 430 -15.99 -16.33 14.88
N THR A 431 -15.26 -17.23 14.22
CA THR A 431 -14.93 -18.54 14.81
C THR A 431 -13.72 -18.44 15.76
N GLY A 432 -12.80 -17.52 15.45
CA GLY A 432 -11.52 -17.33 16.16
C GLY A 432 -10.40 -18.27 15.71
N ASN A 433 -10.65 -19.22 14.80
CA ASN A 433 -9.63 -20.18 14.37
C ASN A 433 -8.52 -19.54 13.51
N ASP A 434 -8.82 -18.41 12.88
CA ASP A 434 -7.91 -17.63 12.05
C ASP A 434 -7.11 -16.57 12.83
N GLY A 435 -7.23 -16.57 14.17
CA GLY A 435 -6.59 -15.59 15.04
C GLY A 435 -7.44 -14.34 15.29
N THR A 436 -8.66 -14.25 14.75
CA THR A 436 -9.60 -13.16 15.08
C THR A 436 -9.91 -13.14 16.59
N PRO A 437 -9.78 -12.00 17.28
CA PRO A 437 -9.99 -11.93 18.72
C PRO A 437 -11.39 -12.39 19.14
N ALA A 438 -11.49 -13.12 20.25
CA ALA A 438 -12.75 -13.64 20.76
C ALA A 438 -13.79 -12.55 21.10
N SER A 439 -13.33 -11.31 21.37
CA SER A 439 -14.20 -10.14 21.61
C SER A 439 -14.65 -9.43 20.34
N PHE A 440 -14.21 -9.89 19.15
CA PHE A 440 -14.55 -9.24 17.89
C PHE A 440 -16.04 -9.37 17.56
N THR A 441 -16.66 -8.22 17.33
CA THR A 441 -18.07 -8.09 16.95
C THR A 441 -18.15 -7.65 15.50
N ILE A 442 -18.73 -8.50 14.65
CA ILE A 442 -18.97 -8.20 13.24
C ILE A 442 -20.15 -7.23 13.14
N LEU A 443 -19.95 -6.08 12.53
CA LEU A 443 -20.95 -5.02 12.40
C LEU A 443 -21.52 -4.92 10.99
N GLY A 444 -20.70 -5.20 9.97
CA GLY A 444 -21.14 -5.24 8.59
C GLY A 444 -20.31 -6.19 7.75
N THR A 445 -20.91 -6.74 6.70
CA THR A 445 -20.22 -7.61 5.75
C THR A 445 -20.54 -7.26 4.31
N CYS A 446 -19.59 -7.46 3.41
CA CYS A 446 -19.83 -7.44 1.97
C CYS A 446 -19.02 -8.57 1.31
N PRO A 447 -19.62 -9.41 0.45
CA PRO A 447 -18.90 -10.52 -0.18
C PRO A 447 -17.62 -10.06 -0.87
N ALA A 448 -16.52 -10.74 -0.62
CA ALA A 448 -15.23 -10.49 -1.27
C ALA A 448 -14.60 -11.84 -1.63
N ARG A 449 -13.72 -11.84 -2.62
CA ARG A 449 -13.05 -13.08 -3.02
C ARG A 449 -11.69 -12.79 -3.63
N TRP A 450 -10.76 -13.68 -3.39
CA TRP A 450 -9.47 -13.67 -4.06
C TRP A 450 -9.60 -13.93 -5.55
N HIS A 451 -8.74 -13.30 -6.34
CA HIS A 451 -8.63 -13.67 -7.74
C HIS A 451 -8.18 -15.14 -7.84
N PRO A 452 -8.77 -15.96 -8.75
CA PRO A 452 -8.41 -17.37 -8.87
C PRO A 452 -6.93 -17.64 -9.16
N GLY A 453 -6.19 -16.67 -9.70
CA GLY A 453 -4.74 -16.79 -9.89
C GLY A 453 -3.95 -16.70 -8.58
N ASP A 454 -4.43 -15.90 -7.64
CA ASP A 454 -3.69 -15.53 -6.43
C ASP A 454 -3.79 -16.63 -5.36
N CYS A 455 -4.87 -17.43 -5.39
CA CYS A 455 -5.04 -18.55 -4.47
C CYS A 455 -3.99 -19.67 -4.67
N TYR A 456 -3.25 -19.67 -5.80
CA TYR A 456 -2.17 -20.63 -6.04
C TYR A 456 -0.86 -20.24 -5.38
N TRP A 457 -0.74 -19.05 -4.80
CA TRP A 457 0.48 -18.63 -4.12
C TRP A 457 0.66 -19.30 -2.75
N TYR A 458 -0.37 -19.97 -2.22
CA TYR A 458 -0.36 -20.56 -0.88
C TYR A 458 -0.87 -21.99 -0.90
N GLU A 459 -0.13 -22.88 -0.26
CA GLU A 459 -0.37 -24.33 -0.28
C GLU A 459 -1.68 -24.73 0.44
N GLU A 460 -2.13 -23.93 1.41
CA GLU A 460 -3.25 -24.25 2.30
C GLU A 460 -4.51 -23.38 2.05
N PHE A 461 -4.51 -22.54 1.01
CA PHE A 461 -5.62 -21.64 0.77
C PHE A 461 -6.73 -22.26 -0.11
N PRO A 462 -8.02 -22.20 0.29
CA PRO A 462 -9.09 -22.76 -0.54
C PRO A 462 -9.31 -21.95 -1.81
N LYS A 463 -9.39 -22.64 -2.95
CA LYS A 463 -9.48 -22.02 -4.29
C LYS A 463 -10.85 -21.41 -4.60
N ASP A 464 -11.87 -21.85 -3.90
CA ASP A 464 -13.29 -21.54 -4.11
C ASP A 464 -13.93 -20.75 -2.97
N ARG A 465 -13.17 -20.38 -1.94
CA ARG A 465 -13.68 -19.61 -0.81
C ARG A 465 -14.19 -18.25 -1.29
N VAL A 466 -15.46 -17.97 -0.99
CA VAL A 466 -16.00 -16.60 -0.97
C VAL A 466 -15.83 -16.10 0.46
N GLY A 467 -14.99 -15.10 0.64
CA GLY A 467 -14.80 -14.38 1.90
C GLY A 467 -15.73 -13.18 2.00
N ALA A 468 -15.37 -12.23 2.85
CA ALA A 468 -16.08 -10.97 2.98
C ALA A 468 -15.14 -9.84 3.39
N ALA A 469 -15.39 -8.62 2.91
CA ALA A 469 -15.01 -7.42 3.64
C ALA A 469 -15.81 -7.40 4.95
N VAL A 470 -15.14 -7.28 6.08
CA VAL A 470 -15.77 -7.31 7.40
C VAL A 470 -15.46 -6.03 8.16
N MET A 471 -16.51 -5.26 8.47
CA MET A 471 -16.43 -4.13 9.39
C MET A 471 -16.73 -4.64 10.81
N GLY A 472 -15.89 -4.30 11.78
CA GLY A 472 -16.07 -4.78 13.15
C GLY A 472 -15.22 -4.08 14.20
N VAL A 473 -15.45 -4.45 15.46
CA VAL A 473 -14.76 -3.91 16.62
C VAL A 473 -14.37 -5.02 17.58
N TYR A 474 -13.17 -4.97 18.15
CA TYR A 474 -12.81 -5.76 19.33
C TYR A 474 -12.15 -4.90 20.40
N THR A 475 -12.02 -5.47 21.60
CA THR A 475 -11.28 -4.86 22.71
C THR A 475 -10.27 -5.83 23.31
N GLN A 476 -9.04 -5.38 23.51
CA GLN A 476 -7.95 -6.13 24.15
C GLN A 476 -6.99 -5.14 24.86
N GLY A 477 -7.42 -4.64 26.02
CA GLY A 477 -6.84 -3.46 26.63
C GLY A 477 -7.42 -2.19 25.99
N GLY A 478 -7.06 -1.96 24.72
CA GLY A 478 -7.58 -0.87 23.89
C GLY A 478 -8.74 -1.32 23.02
N THR A 479 -9.38 -0.38 22.32
CA THR A 479 -10.41 -0.67 21.32
C THR A 479 -9.83 -0.59 19.92
N VAL A 480 -10.10 -1.60 19.10
CA VAL A 480 -9.71 -1.64 17.69
C VAL A 480 -10.96 -1.72 16.83
N PHE A 481 -11.10 -0.75 15.94
CA PHE A 481 -12.08 -0.77 14.85
C PHE A 481 -11.37 -1.13 13.54
N THR A 482 -12.05 -1.89 12.69
CA THR A 482 -11.65 -2.11 11.30
C THR A 482 -12.84 -1.91 10.37
N ALA A 483 -12.62 -1.20 9.26
CA ALA A 483 -13.52 -1.21 8.13
C ALA A 483 -13.34 -2.50 7.32
N GLY A 484 -12.11 -3.01 7.19
CA GLY A 484 -11.78 -4.16 6.36
C GLY A 484 -11.90 -3.87 4.85
N SER A 485 -11.60 -2.63 4.44
CA SER A 485 -11.66 -2.18 3.05
C SER A 485 -10.79 -0.95 2.82
N THR A 486 -10.11 -0.90 1.67
CA THR A 486 -9.28 0.26 1.30
C THR A 486 -10.12 1.51 1.04
N ASP A 487 -11.35 1.33 0.56
CA ASP A 487 -12.13 2.39 -0.06
C ASP A 487 -13.09 3.11 0.90
N TRP A 488 -12.99 2.90 2.22
CA TRP A 488 -13.82 3.60 3.22
C TRP A 488 -13.88 5.12 2.99
N SER A 489 -12.72 5.71 2.68
CA SER A 489 -12.54 7.14 2.42
C SER A 489 -13.35 7.68 1.23
N HIS A 490 -13.80 6.81 0.32
CA HIS A 490 -14.68 7.22 -0.78
C HIS A 490 -16.02 7.74 -0.28
N GLY A 491 -16.59 7.14 0.77
CA GLY A 491 -17.83 7.62 1.40
C GLY A 491 -17.66 9.01 2.00
N LEU A 492 -16.48 9.32 2.56
CA LEU A 492 -16.16 10.65 3.07
C LEU A 492 -15.98 11.67 1.93
N ARG A 493 -15.36 11.27 0.82
CA ARG A 493 -15.27 12.10 -0.41
C ARG A 493 -16.65 12.40 -0.99
N GLY A 494 -17.55 11.41 -0.96
CA GLY A 494 -18.92 11.49 -1.43
C GLY A 494 -19.87 12.25 -0.50
N ASN A 495 -19.41 12.62 0.71
CA ASN A 495 -20.23 13.19 1.78
C ASN A 495 -21.41 12.28 2.18
N SER A 496 -21.17 10.97 2.24
CA SER A 496 -22.15 9.97 2.63
C SER A 496 -22.57 10.13 4.09
N PRO A 497 -23.83 10.52 4.42
CA PRO A 497 -24.21 10.87 5.78
C PRO A 497 -23.96 9.77 6.81
N VAL A 498 -24.23 8.51 6.43
CA VAL A 498 -24.04 7.34 7.30
C VAL A 498 -22.56 7.09 7.55
N ILE A 499 -21.72 7.13 6.51
CA ILE A 499 -20.28 6.87 6.63
C ILE A 499 -19.58 7.99 7.41
N GLU A 500 -19.96 9.25 7.17
CA GLU A 500 -19.50 10.36 7.98
C GLU A 500 -19.86 10.20 9.45
N GLN A 501 -21.13 9.88 9.75
CA GLN A 501 -21.59 9.74 11.13
C GLN A 501 -20.91 8.57 11.86
N ILE A 502 -20.71 7.44 11.19
CA ILE A 502 -19.92 6.32 11.73
C ILE A 502 -18.49 6.78 12.04
N THR A 503 -17.86 7.49 11.09
CA THR A 503 -16.48 7.97 11.26
C THR A 503 -16.40 8.97 12.43
N ARG A 504 -17.37 9.88 12.59
CA ARG A 504 -17.46 10.78 13.76
C ARG A 504 -17.58 10.01 15.06
N ASN A 505 -18.48 9.03 15.13
CA ASN A 505 -18.67 8.21 16.32
C ASN A 505 -17.36 7.52 16.76
N LEU A 506 -16.60 7.01 15.78
CA LEU A 506 -15.29 6.39 16.01
C LEU A 506 -14.25 7.40 16.51
N LEU A 507 -14.08 8.52 15.80
CA LEU A 507 -13.09 9.53 16.18
C LEU A 507 -13.42 10.14 17.54
N ASP A 508 -14.67 10.54 17.79
CA ASP A 508 -15.09 11.16 19.05
C ASP A 508 -14.90 10.21 20.23
N ARG A 509 -15.33 8.95 20.10
CA ARG A 509 -15.26 7.98 21.20
C ARG A 509 -13.84 7.52 21.47
N LEU A 510 -13.06 7.22 20.43
CA LEU A 510 -11.75 6.58 20.59
C LEU A 510 -10.63 7.58 20.87
N SER A 511 -10.83 8.86 20.55
CA SER A 511 -9.87 9.93 20.88
C SER A 511 -10.11 10.60 22.23
N ALA A 512 -11.29 10.38 22.85
CA ALA A 512 -11.64 10.94 24.14
C ALA A 512 -10.67 10.51 25.26
N LYS A 513 -10.55 11.37 26.29
CA LYS A 513 -9.84 11.00 27.52
C LYS A 513 -10.59 9.85 28.20
N ARG A 514 -9.86 8.86 28.70
CA ARG A 514 -10.45 7.85 29.58
C ARG A 514 -10.98 8.54 30.84
N GLU A 515 -12.21 8.24 31.20
CA GLU A 515 -12.82 8.65 32.47
C GLU A 515 -12.14 7.98 33.67
#